data_AF-X1M6Z1-F1
#
_entry.id   AF-X1M6Z1-F1
#
_cell.length_a   1.000
_cell.length_b   1.000
_cell.length_c   1.000
_cell.angle_alpha   90.00
_cell.angle_beta   90.00
_cell.angle_gamma   90.00
#
_symmetry.space_group_name_H-M   'P 1'
#
loop_
_entity.id
_entity.type
_entity.pdbx_description
1 polymer ?
#
loop_
_entity_poly.entity_id
_entity_poly.type
_entity_poly.pdbx_seq_one_letter_code
_entity_poly.pdbx_strand_id
1 'polypeptide(L)'
;IFGLAGESGCGKTTIARMILGFEEPTSGRIIYRGKDGKPAAGKKVWLAARVQAIFQNPFEAFNPLRQVESYFFETVHNFHLASSRTEGLARIDKALEAVGLNYKEIAGRYPSEFSGGQLQRISIGRA
;
A
#
# COMPACT_ATOMS: atom_id res chain seq x y z
N ILE A 1 -7.02 -12.16 12.17
CA ILE A 1 -6.69 -10.72 12.29
C ILE A 1 -5.77 -10.59 13.49
N PHE A 2 -4.61 -9.95 13.36
CA PHE A 2 -3.69 -9.67 14.47
C PHE A 2 -3.75 -8.19 14.79
N GLY A 3 -3.81 -7.83 16.08
CA GLY A 3 -3.87 -6.45 16.55
C GLY A 3 -2.69 -6.13 17.46
N LEU A 4 -2.05 -4.97 17.25
CA LEU A 4 -1.00 -4.44 18.11
C LEU A 4 -1.49 -3.14 18.75
N ALA A 5 -1.70 -3.16 20.07
CA ALA A 5 -2.22 -2.02 20.85
C ALA A 5 -1.22 -1.59 21.93
N GLY A 6 -1.33 -0.33 22.36
CA GLY A 6 -0.49 0.26 23.40
C GLY A 6 -0.59 1.79 23.38
N GLU A 7 -0.06 2.46 24.41
CA GLU A 7 -0.11 3.91 24.55
C GLU A 7 0.69 4.67 23.48
N SER A 8 0.43 5.98 23.34
CA SER A 8 1.23 6.82 22.44
C SER A 8 2.72 6.73 22.82
N GLY A 9 3.60 6.60 21.83
CA GLY A 9 5.05 6.46 22.07
C GLY A 9 5.55 5.06 22.42
N CYS A 10 4.68 4.05 22.60
CA CYS A 10 5.12 2.69 22.98
C CYS A 10 5.82 1.87 21.86
N GLY A 11 6.11 2.48 20.70
CA GLY A 11 6.88 1.84 19.63
C GLY A 11 6.08 1.08 18.55
N LYS A 12 4.74 1.16 18.52
CA LYS A 12 3.91 0.50 17.48
C LYS A 12 4.34 0.86 16.06
N THR A 13 4.54 2.16 15.79
CA THR A 13 4.97 2.66 14.48
C THR A 13 6.39 2.19 14.15
N THR A 14 7.28 2.13 15.14
CA THR A 14 8.64 1.62 14.97
C THR A 14 8.62 0.15 14.54
N ILE A 15 7.83 -0.69 15.21
CA ILE A 15 7.66 -2.10 14.84
C ILE A 15 7.09 -2.23 13.42
N ALA A 16 6.06 -1.46 13.08
CA ALA A 16 5.49 -1.48 11.72
C ALA A 16 6.52 -1.08 10.66
N ARG A 17 7.34 -0.05 10.92
CA ARG A 17 8.42 0.36 10.02
C ARG A 17 9.49 -0.71 9.87
N MET A 18 9.84 -1.42 10.94
CA MET A 18 10.79 -2.55 10.87
C MET A 18 10.23 -3.73 10.06
N ILE A 19 8.97 -4.10 10.27
CA ILE A 19 8.29 -5.15 9.47
C ILE A 19 8.26 -4.77 7.99
N LEU A 20 8.02 -3.49 7.70
CA LEU A 20 8.04 -2.95 6.36
C LEU A 20 9.46 -2.73 5.84
N GLY A 21 10.53 -2.95 6.59
CA GLY A 21 11.91 -2.74 6.14
C GLY A 21 12.30 -1.28 5.92
N PHE A 22 11.59 -0.34 6.55
CA PHE A 22 11.96 1.09 6.60
C PHE A 22 12.93 1.43 7.74
N GLU A 23 13.14 0.50 8.66
CA GLU A 23 14.00 0.64 9.84
C GLU A 23 14.65 -0.72 10.13
N GLU A 24 15.94 -0.76 10.46
CA GLU A 24 16.61 -2.01 10.81
C GLU A 24 16.53 -2.30 12.31
N PRO A 25 16.20 -3.54 12.73
CA PRO A 25 16.21 -3.89 14.14
C PRO A 25 17.65 -3.97 14.66
N THR A 26 17.91 -3.39 15.83
CA THR A 26 19.23 -3.45 16.49
C THR A 26 19.65 -4.89 16.80
N SER A 27 18.68 -5.76 17.11
CA SER A 27 18.90 -7.19 17.33
C SER A 27 17.65 -8.01 16.97
N GLY A 28 17.81 -9.33 16.81
CA GLY A 28 16.73 -10.22 16.41
C GLY A 28 16.57 -10.36 14.89
N ARG A 29 15.48 -10.99 14.46
CA ARG A 29 15.20 -11.23 13.03
C ARG A 29 13.70 -11.19 12.75
N ILE A 30 13.36 -10.71 11.56
CA ILE A 30 12.01 -10.74 10.99
C ILE A 30 12.02 -11.81 9.91
N ILE A 31 11.13 -12.81 10.02
CA ILE A 31 11.07 -13.93 9.07
C ILE A 31 9.80 -13.81 8.25
N TYR A 32 9.92 -13.85 6.93
CA TYR A 32 8.79 -13.89 6.00
C TYR A 32 8.87 -15.14 5.13
N ARG A 33 7.83 -15.98 5.19
CA ARG A 33 7.75 -17.26 4.44
C ARG A 33 9.01 -18.13 4.55
N GLY A 34 9.56 -18.24 5.76
CA GLY A 34 10.75 -19.04 6.05
C GLY A 34 12.08 -18.44 5.58
N LYS A 35 12.08 -17.20 5.06
CA LYS A 35 13.30 -16.47 4.70
C LYS A 35 13.52 -15.33 5.68
N ASP A 36 14.78 -15.09 6.04
CA ASP A 36 15.15 -13.88 6.76
C ASP A 36 14.73 -12.67 5.91
N GLY A 37 13.89 -11.82 6.46
CA GLY A 37 13.35 -10.61 5.84
C GLY A 37 14.38 -9.50 5.67
N LYS A 38 15.67 -9.85 5.65
CA LYS A 38 16.73 -8.90 5.31
C LYS A 38 16.48 -8.40 3.89
N PRO A 39 16.51 -7.08 3.65
CA PRO A 39 16.48 -6.56 2.29
C PRO A 39 17.63 -7.20 1.51
N ALA A 40 17.33 -7.91 0.42
CA ALA A 40 18.35 -8.14 -0.59
C ALA A 40 18.83 -6.77 -1.05
N ALA A 41 20.15 -6.55 -1.15
CA ALA A 41 20.72 -5.26 -1.51
C ALA A 41 19.96 -4.62 -2.69
N GLY A 42 19.30 -3.48 -2.44
CA GLY A 42 18.54 -2.73 -3.44
C GLY A 42 17.06 -3.10 -3.63
N LYS A 43 16.51 -4.13 -2.98
CA LYS A 43 15.07 -4.45 -3.04
C LYS A 43 14.36 -4.12 -1.73
N LYS A 44 13.35 -3.25 -1.84
CA LYS A 44 12.40 -2.92 -0.78
C LYS A 44 11.66 -4.19 -0.32
N VAL A 45 11.87 -4.60 0.94
CA VAL A 45 11.36 -5.87 1.53
C VAL A 45 9.86 -6.04 1.29
N TRP A 46 9.09 -4.96 1.44
CA TRP A 46 7.64 -4.95 1.22
C TRP A 46 7.22 -5.32 -0.20
N LEU A 47 8.00 -4.91 -1.21
CA LEU A 47 7.73 -5.22 -2.61
C LEU A 47 7.98 -6.71 -2.91
N ALA A 48 9.06 -7.27 -2.36
CA ALA A 48 9.37 -8.69 -2.48
C ALA A 48 8.40 -9.57 -1.66
N ALA A 49 7.94 -9.06 -0.53
CA ALA A 49 7.02 -9.76 0.37
C ALA A 49 5.53 -9.61 0.01
N ARG A 50 5.19 -8.85 -1.04
CA ARG A 50 3.79 -8.52 -1.37
C ARG A 50 3.03 -7.95 -0.17
N VAL A 51 3.71 -7.13 0.63
CA VAL A 51 3.12 -6.43 1.77
C VAL A 51 2.82 -5.01 1.33
N GLN A 52 1.56 -4.60 1.49
CA GLN A 52 1.10 -3.25 1.20
C GLN A 52 0.79 -2.53 2.51
N ALA A 53 1.42 -1.38 2.72
CA ALA A 53 1.16 -0.54 3.88
C ALA A 53 0.02 0.43 3.57
N ILE A 54 -0.92 0.55 4.51
CA ILE A 54 -1.92 1.61 4.58
C ILE A 54 -1.53 2.50 5.75
N PHE A 55 -1.19 3.76 5.47
CA PHE A 55 -0.77 4.71 6.50
C PHE A 55 -1.99 5.37 7.17
N GLN A 56 -1.79 5.85 8.40
CA GLN A 56 -2.87 6.42 9.23
C GLN A 56 -3.51 7.67 8.57
N ASN A 57 -2.72 8.49 7.88
CA ASN A 57 -3.23 9.64 7.13
C ASN A 57 -3.26 9.34 5.62
N PRO A 58 -4.44 9.15 5.01
CA PRO A 58 -4.55 8.85 3.59
C PRO A 58 -4.09 10.03 2.70
N PHE A 59 -4.16 11.28 3.17
CA PHE A 59 -3.70 12.44 2.39
C PHE A 59 -2.18 12.43 2.18
N GLU A 60 -1.42 12.01 3.19
CA GLU A 60 0.04 11.88 3.07
C GLU A 60 0.47 10.72 2.17
N ALA A 61 -0.43 9.76 1.93
CA ALA A 61 -0.16 8.62 1.04
C ALA A 61 -0.23 8.99 -0.45
N PHE A 62 -0.84 10.13 -0.81
CA PHE A 62 -0.96 10.58 -2.20
C PHE A 62 -0.23 11.91 -2.41
N ASN A 63 0.64 11.95 -3.43
CA ASN A 63 1.14 13.20 -4.00
C ASN A 63 -0.04 13.96 -4.65
N PRO A 64 -0.32 15.22 -4.23
CA PRO A 64 -1.45 16.01 -4.72
C PRO A 64 -1.36 16.35 -6.21
N LEU A 65 -0.18 16.26 -6.82
CA LEU A 65 0.07 16.55 -8.22
C LEU A 65 -0.01 15.30 -9.12
N ARG A 66 -0.41 14.15 -8.57
CA ARG A 66 -0.56 12.89 -9.34
C ARG A 66 -2.00 12.43 -9.31
N GLN A 67 -2.50 12.00 -10.45
CA GLN A 67 -3.82 11.38 -10.56
C GLN A 67 -3.88 10.08 -9.75
N VAL A 68 -5.01 9.85 -9.08
CA VAL A 68 -5.21 8.71 -8.18
C VAL A 68 -5.08 7.38 -8.92
N GLU A 69 -5.56 7.27 -10.15
CA GLU A 69 -5.47 6.05 -10.95
C GLU A 69 -4.03 5.59 -11.21
N SER A 70 -3.06 6.52 -11.23
CA SER A 70 -1.67 6.18 -11.50
C SER A 70 -1.10 5.23 -10.45
N TYR A 71 -1.49 5.38 -9.18
CA TYR A 71 -1.06 4.52 -8.08
C TYR A 71 -1.56 3.07 -8.24
N PHE A 72 -2.74 2.88 -8.83
CA PHE A 72 -3.29 1.57 -9.11
C PHE A 72 -2.53 0.89 -10.25
N PHE A 73 -2.31 1.59 -11.36
CA PHE A 73 -1.51 1.04 -12.46
C PHE A 73 -0.06 0.77 -12.07
N GLU A 74 0.55 1.63 -11.25
CA GLU A 74 1.88 1.37 -10.66
C GLU A 74 1.86 0.11 -9.80
N THR A 75 0.83 -0.10 -9.00
CA THR A 75 0.69 -1.31 -8.17
C THR A 75 0.58 -2.55 -9.05
N VAL A 76 -0.29 -2.52 -10.07
CA VAL A 76 -0.43 -3.61 -11.05
C VAL A 76 0.90 -3.93 -11.74
N HIS A 77 1.63 -2.90 -12.16
CA HIS A 77 2.94 -3.03 -12.80
C HIS A 77 3.99 -3.61 -11.84
N ASN A 78 4.17 -3.00 -10.66
CA ASN A 78 5.24 -3.35 -9.72
C ASN A 78 5.08 -4.77 -9.16
N PHE A 79 3.84 -5.22 -8.98
CA PHE A 79 3.54 -6.58 -8.52
C PHE A 79 3.31 -7.58 -9.66
N HIS A 80 3.51 -7.19 -10.92
CA HIS A 80 3.34 -8.02 -12.11
C HIS A 80 1.97 -8.72 -12.12
N LEU A 81 0.93 -7.97 -11.79
CA LEU A 81 -0.42 -8.53 -11.59
C LEU A 81 -1.17 -8.72 -12.92
N ALA A 82 -0.74 -8.10 -14.01
CA ALA A 82 -1.39 -8.18 -15.31
C ALA A 82 -0.38 -8.13 -16.45
N SER A 83 -0.73 -8.73 -17.59
CA SER A 83 0.08 -8.75 -18.81
C SER A 83 -0.38 -7.71 -19.84
N SER A 84 -1.53 -7.07 -19.63
CA SER A 84 -2.05 -6.01 -20.51
C SER A 84 -2.76 -4.90 -19.73
N ARG A 85 -2.92 -3.74 -20.36
CA ARG A 85 -3.66 -2.61 -19.77
C ARG A 85 -5.11 -2.96 -19.46
N THR A 86 -5.79 -3.67 -20.35
CA THR A 86 -7.18 -4.10 -20.18
C THR A 86 -7.35 -5.04 -18.98
N GLU A 87 -6.43 -5.99 -18.86
CA GLU A 87 -6.41 -6.95 -17.75
C GLU A 87 -6.04 -6.26 -16.41
N GLY A 88 -5.18 -5.23 -16.46
CA GLY A 88 -4.88 -4.37 -15.33
C GLY A 88 -6.11 -3.57 -14.89
N LEU A 89 -6.79 -2.94 -15.84
CA LEU A 89 -8.02 -2.18 -15.58
C LEU A 89 -9.10 -3.04 -14.91
N ALA A 90 -9.34 -4.25 -15.41
CA ALA A 90 -10.31 -5.17 -14.80
C ALA A 90 -9.97 -5.53 -13.35
N ARG A 91 -8.68 -5.67 -13.02
CA ARG A 91 -8.24 -5.89 -11.62
C ARG A 91 -8.42 -4.67 -10.74
N ILE A 92 -8.10 -3.49 -11.27
CA ILE A 92 -8.26 -2.22 -10.57
C ILE A 92 -9.73 -2.00 -10.23
N ASP A 93 -10.62 -2.20 -11.20
CA ASP A 93 -12.06 -2.03 -11.01
C ASP A 93 -12.59 -3.00 -9.94
N LYS A 94 -12.20 -4.27 -10.00
CA LYS A 94 -12.55 -5.27 -8.98
C LYS A 94 -12.05 -4.91 -7.57
N ALA A 95 -10.86 -4.32 -7.46
CA ALA A 95 -10.31 -3.87 -6.18
C ALA A 95 -11.07 -2.64 -5.62
N LEU A 96 -11.48 -1.74 -6.50
CA LEU A 96 -12.32 -0.58 -6.14
C LEU A 96 -13.72 -1.01 -5.71
N GLU A 97 -14.33 -1.99 -6.39
CA GLU A 97 -15.65 -2.52 -6.02
C GLU A 97 -15.67 -3.04 -4.58
N ALA A 98 -14.60 -3.71 -4.15
CA ALA A 98 -14.46 -4.22 -2.78
C ALA A 98 -14.47 -3.11 -1.71
N VAL A 99 -14.21 -1.85 -2.09
CA VAL A 99 -14.28 -0.68 -1.22
C VAL A 99 -15.43 0.26 -1.58
N GLY A 100 -16.39 -0.20 -2.40
CA GLY A 100 -17.58 0.55 -2.79
C GLY A 100 -17.27 1.76 -3.66
N LEU A 101 -16.32 1.60 -4.59
CA LEU A 101 -15.96 2.55 -5.65
C LEU A 101 -15.86 1.80 -6.99
N ASN A 102 -15.73 2.53 -8.09
CA ASN A 102 -15.34 1.97 -9.40
C ASN A 102 -14.30 2.86 -10.09
N TYR A 103 -13.71 2.34 -11.17
CA TYR A 103 -12.65 3.04 -11.90
C TYR A 103 -13.12 4.37 -12.49
N LYS A 104 -14.36 4.45 -12.99
CA LYS A 104 -14.91 5.70 -13.55
C LYS A 104 -14.97 6.82 -12.52
N GLU A 105 -15.20 6.48 -11.25
CA GLU A 105 -15.21 7.46 -10.17
C GLU A 105 -13.84 8.02 -9.84
N ILE A 106 -12.73 7.32 -10.17
CA ILE A 106 -11.37 7.77 -9.83
C ILE A 106 -10.55 8.24 -11.04
N ALA A 107 -10.91 7.83 -12.25
CA ALA A 107 -10.15 8.10 -13.47
C ALA A 107 -9.96 9.60 -13.70
N GLY A 108 -8.73 10.01 -14.02
CA GLY A 108 -8.37 11.41 -14.29
C GLY A 108 -8.32 12.35 -13.08
N ARG A 109 -8.78 11.93 -11.90
CA ARG A 109 -8.95 12.79 -10.72
C ARG A 109 -7.73 12.81 -9.81
N TYR A 110 -7.54 13.95 -9.16
CA TYR A 110 -6.49 14.23 -8.19
C TYR A 110 -6.98 14.04 -6.75
N PRO A 111 -6.08 13.83 -5.77
CA PRO A 111 -6.47 13.58 -4.38
C PRO A 111 -7.37 14.66 -3.76
N SER A 112 -7.18 15.93 -4.14
CA SER A 112 -7.98 17.07 -3.65
C SER A 112 -9.45 17.02 -4.06
N GLU A 113 -9.81 16.19 -5.04
CA GLU A 113 -11.17 16.05 -5.55
C GLU A 113 -11.99 15.00 -4.78
N PHE A 114 -11.41 14.37 -3.75
CA PHE A 114 -12.05 13.33 -2.96
C PHE A 114 -12.22 13.76 -1.50
N SER A 115 -13.30 13.30 -0.88
CA SER A 115 -13.44 13.39 0.57
C SER A 115 -12.37 12.52 1.27
N GLY A 116 -12.04 12.84 2.53
CA GLY A 116 -11.10 12.05 3.31
C GLY A 116 -11.50 10.57 3.42
N GLY A 117 -12.80 10.28 3.55
CA GLY A 117 -13.31 8.91 3.56
C GLY A 117 -13.19 8.20 2.21
N GLN A 118 -13.32 8.92 1.09
CA GLN A 118 -13.02 8.35 -0.23
C GLN A 118 -11.53 8.06 -0.38
N LEU A 119 -10.64 8.98 0.00
CA LEU A 119 -9.19 8.74 -0.05
C LEU A 119 -8.76 7.56 0.83
N GLN A 120 -9.39 7.38 1.99
CA GLN A 120 -9.15 6.21 2.83
C GLN A 120 -9.53 4.92 2.10
N ARG A 121 -10.72 4.88 1.49
CA ARG A 121 -11.19 3.72 0.70
C ARG A 121 -10.31 3.45 -0.52
N ILE A 122 -9.90 4.49 -1.24
CA ILE A 122 -8.95 4.42 -2.36
C ILE A 122 -7.60 3.86 -1.90
N SER A 123 -7.09 4.32 -0.74
CA SER A 123 -5.84 3.80 -0.16
C SER A 123 -5.93 2.31 0.19
N ILE A 124 -7.08 1.86 0.68
CA ILE A 124 -7.37 0.44 0.95
C ILE A 124 -7.48 -0.34 -0.38
N GLY A 125 -8.22 0.14 -1.37
CA GLY A 125 -8.40 -0.55 -2.65
C GLY A 125 -7.11 -0.65 -3.48
N ARG A 126 -6.16 0.27 -3.28
CA ARG A 126 -4.82 0.21 -3.87
C ARG A 126 -3.95 -0.89 -3.22
N ALA A 127 -4.15 -1.14 -1.93
CA ALA A 127 -3.35 -2.07 -1.13
C ALA A 127 -3.73 -3.54 -1.40
#